data_AF-A0A537LUX6-F1
#
_entry.id   AF-A0A537LUX6-F1
#
_cell.length_a   1.000
_cell.length_b   1.000
_cell.length_c   1.000
_cell.angle_alpha   90.00
_cell.angle_beta   90.00
_cell.angle_gamma   90.00
#
_symmetry.space_group_name_H-M   'P 1'
#
loop_
_entity.id
_entity.type
_entity.pdbx_description
1 polymer ?
#
loop_
_entity_poly.entity_id
_entity_poly.type
_entity_poly.pdbx_seq_one_letter_code
_entity_poly.pdbx_strand_id
1 'polypeptide(L)'
;MGKRVLLAGSIVCVAALVANAAPLRLAHVGEPMQVLTEGLREVHVTDEDATSCGLAGVTLARDAWVVSSRLLNEDSASFESVTVRGEKSPVAVVAYDEERLKVPLVLYIDIVGKGKITHVYGGGSFPSLCEVLRLHLRLKEQGA
;
A
#
# COMPACT_ATOMS: atom_id res chain seq x y z
N MET A 1 1.06 -23.96 -38.02
CA MET A 1 0.28 -23.39 -36.89
C MET A 1 1.17 -23.41 -35.66
N GLY A 2 1.60 -22.26 -35.16
CA GLY A 2 2.43 -22.22 -33.96
C GLY A 2 3.21 -20.94 -33.82
N LYS A 3 2.76 -20.10 -32.89
CA LYS A 3 3.57 -19.32 -31.94
C LYS A 3 2.61 -18.54 -31.04
N ARG A 4 2.27 -19.15 -29.90
CA ARG A 4 1.68 -18.42 -28.76
C ARG A 4 2.81 -17.57 -28.18
N VAL A 5 2.73 -16.27 -28.38
CA VAL A 5 3.57 -15.30 -27.69
C VAL A 5 3.03 -15.20 -26.27
N LEU A 6 3.64 -15.91 -25.34
CA LEU A 6 3.48 -15.66 -23.91
C LEU A 6 4.37 -14.47 -23.56
N LEU A 7 3.78 -13.28 -23.49
CA LEU A 7 4.32 -12.19 -22.69
C LEU A 7 4.23 -12.62 -21.23
N ALA A 8 5.23 -13.36 -20.77
CA ALA A 8 5.47 -13.58 -19.35
C ALA A 8 5.99 -12.24 -18.80
N GLY A 9 5.07 -11.50 -18.20
CA GLY A 9 5.35 -10.24 -17.51
C GLY A 9 6.46 -10.44 -16.48
N SER A 10 7.31 -9.42 -16.36
CA SER A 10 8.38 -9.33 -15.39
C SER A 10 7.84 -9.46 -13.96
N ILE A 11 7.83 -10.69 -13.43
CA ILE A 11 7.78 -10.94 -11.99
C ILE A 11 9.20 -10.65 -11.50
N VAL A 12 9.46 -9.39 -11.18
CA VAL A 12 10.71 -9.01 -10.52
C VAL A 12 10.65 -9.62 -9.13
N CYS A 13 11.53 -10.59 -8.88
CA CYS A 13 11.70 -11.26 -7.60
C CYS A 13 11.97 -10.24 -6.48
N VAL A 14 10.94 -9.95 -5.67
CA VAL A 14 11.04 -9.14 -4.43
C VAL A 14 11.77 -9.91 -3.30
N ALA A 15 12.24 -11.13 -3.57
CA ALA A 15 12.78 -12.04 -2.54
C ALA A 15 14.16 -11.65 -1.98
N ALA A 16 14.92 -10.75 -2.62
CA ALA A 16 16.35 -10.61 -2.33
C ALA A 16 16.76 -9.45 -1.38
N LEU A 17 15.84 -8.61 -0.89
CA LEU A 17 16.23 -7.37 -0.18
C LEU A 17 15.70 -7.21 1.26
N VAL A 18 15.09 -8.23 1.86
CA VAL A 18 14.30 -8.05 3.10
C VAL A 18 14.80 -8.87 4.30
N ALA A 19 16.12 -8.93 4.52
CA ALA A 19 16.69 -9.69 5.64
C ALA A 19 16.50 -9.02 7.03
N ASN A 20 16.07 -7.76 7.10
CA ASN A 20 16.03 -6.99 8.37
C ASN A 20 14.63 -6.50 8.80
N ALA A 21 13.54 -6.89 8.13
CA ALA A 21 12.19 -6.42 8.46
C ALA A 21 11.38 -7.41 9.31
N ALA A 22 12.00 -8.07 10.29
CA ALA A 22 11.25 -8.95 11.20
C ALA A 22 10.60 -8.11 12.31
N PRO A 23 9.25 -8.01 12.39
CA PRO A 23 8.26 -8.99 11.97
C PRO A 23 7.23 -8.45 10.95
N LEU A 24 7.59 -7.55 10.03
CA LEU A 24 6.66 -7.07 9.02
C LEU A 24 6.22 -8.23 8.12
N ARG A 25 4.92 -8.54 8.16
CA ARG A 25 4.32 -9.49 7.25
C ARG A 25 4.43 -8.94 5.83
N LEU A 26 5.14 -9.67 4.98
CA LEU A 26 5.05 -9.48 3.53
C LEU A 26 3.82 -10.21 3.00
N ALA A 27 3.07 -9.55 2.12
CA ALA A 27 1.88 -10.12 1.49
C ALA A 27 2.04 -10.21 -0.03
N HIS A 28 1.21 -11.04 -0.66
CA HIS A 28 1.25 -11.32 -2.08
C HIS A 28 0.01 -10.81 -2.80
N VAL A 29 0.13 -10.66 -4.12
CA VAL A 29 -1.02 -10.36 -4.98
C VAL A 29 -2.12 -11.41 -4.78
N GLY A 30 -3.34 -10.93 -4.60
CA GLY A 30 -4.54 -11.74 -4.33
C GLY A 30 -4.91 -11.85 -2.86
N GLU A 31 -3.99 -11.57 -1.93
CA GLU A 31 -4.30 -11.54 -0.50
C GLU A 31 -5.14 -10.30 -0.13
N PRO A 32 -5.98 -10.36 0.92
CA PRO A 32 -6.72 -9.20 1.42
C PRO A 32 -5.80 -8.11 1.96
N MET A 33 -6.09 -6.84 1.71
CA MET A 33 -5.28 -5.72 2.23
C MET A 33 -5.19 -5.72 3.77
N GLN A 34 -6.25 -6.17 4.45
CA GLN A 34 -6.34 -6.20 5.91
C GLN A 34 -5.24 -7.06 6.57
N VAL A 35 -4.69 -8.05 5.87
CA VAL A 35 -3.66 -8.93 6.46
C VAL A 35 -2.36 -8.20 6.79
N LEU A 36 -2.11 -7.06 6.14
CA LEU A 36 -0.89 -6.26 6.33
C LEU A 36 -0.83 -5.59 7.71
N THR A 37 -2.00 -5.31 8.30
CA THR A 37 -2.11 -4.55 9.55
C THR A 37 -2.59 -5.41 10.72
N GLU A 38 -2.80 -6.71 10.48
CA GLU A 38 -3.23 -7.66 11.50
C GLU A 38 -2.22 -7.75 12.65
N GLY A 39 -2.71 -7.59 13.89
CA GLY A 39 -1.86 -7.61 15.10
C GLY A 39 -1.08 -6.31 15.37
N LEU A 40 -1.23 -5.29 14.52
CA LEU A 40 -0.69 -3.96 14.75
C LEU A 40 -1.69 -3.07 15.48
N ARG A 41 -1.18 -1.97 16.04
CA ARG A 41 -1.99 -0.94 16.70
C ARG A 41 -2.10 0.27 15.79
N GLU A 42 -3.33 0.70 15.55
CA GLU A 42 -3.62 1.90 14.80
C GLU A 42 -3.25 3.15 15.62
N VAL A 43 -2.61 4.11 14.96
CA VAL A 43 -2.34 5.45 15.45
C VAL A 43 -3.13 6.40 14.57
N HIS A 44 -3.99 7.19 15.19
CA HIS A 44 -4.80 8.17 14.47
C HIS A 44 -3.91 9.29 13.94
N VAL A 45 -3.87 9.46 12.63
CA VAL A 45 -3.21 10.60 11.99
C VAL A 45 -4.26 11.71 11.89
N THR A 46 -3.96 12.88 12.45
CA THR A 46 -4.88 14.02 12.37
C THR A 46 -5.14 14.38 10.91
N ASP A 47 -6.43 14.39 10.57
CA ASP A 47 -7.01 14.46 9.23
C ASP A 47 -6.73 15.84 8.59
N GLU A 48 -5.69 15.95 7.75
CA GLU A 48 -5.51 17.08 6.83
C GLU A 48 -4.99 16.56 5.48
N ASP A 49 -5.90 16.55 4.49
CA ASP A 49 -5.66 16.38 3.06
C ASP A 49 -4.48 15.49 2.69
N ALA A 50 -4.65 14.18 2.85
CA ALA A 50 -3.64 13.18 2.49
C ALA A 50 -3.47 13.01 0.97
N THR A 51 -3.41 14.11 0.21
CA THR A 51 -2.40 14.44 -0.83
C THR A 51 -2.93 15.59 -1.68
N SER A 52 -2.07 16.55 -2.03
CA SER A 52 -2.32 17.62 -3.00
C SER A 52 -2.43 17.11 -4.46
N CYS A 53 -3.03 15.94 -4.67
CA CYS A 53 -3.18 15.32 -5.99
C CYS A 53 -4.11 16.11 -6.93
N GLY A 54 -4.74 17.20 -6.45
CA GLY A 54 -5.67 18.01 -7.23
C GLY A 54 -6.93 17.25 -7.62
N LEU A 55 -7.32 16.24 -6.84
CA LEU A 55 -8.48 15.40 -7.09
C LEU A 55 -9.73 16.08 -6.51
N ALA A 56 -10.40 16.87 -7.34
CA ALA A 56 -11.59 17.60 -6.93
C ALA A 56 -12.67 16.65 -6.39
N GLY A 57 -13.17 16.93 -5.19
CA GLY A 57 -14.24 16.14 -4.56
C GLY A 57 -13.82 14.80 -3.97
N VAL A 58 -12.51 14.49 -3.95
CA VAL A 58 -11.99 13.25 -3.34
C VAL A 58 -11.40 13.59 -1.99
N THR A 59 -11.98 13.03 -0.92
CA THR A 59 -11.40 13.08 0.42
C THR A 59 -10.64 11.79 0.68
N LEU A 60 -9.45 11.92 1.27
CA LEU A 60 -8.57 10.81 1.59
C LEU A 60 -8.43 10.69 3.11
N ALA A 61 -8.39 9.47 3.61
CA ALA A 61 -8.03 9.16 4.99
C ALA A 61 -6.65 8.52 5.00
N ARG A 62 -5.83 8.88 5.98
CA ARG A 62 -4.53 8.25 6.23
C ARG A 62 -4.58 7.59 7.60
N ASP A 63 -4.13 6.34 7.62
CA ASP A 63 -3.98 5.58 8.86
C ASP A 63 -2.53 5.14 9.01
N ALA A 64 -2.03 5.14 10.24
CA ALA A 64 -0.70 4.65 10.58
C ALA A 64 -0.81 3.45 11.54
N TRP A 65 0.06 2.46 11.39
CA TRP A 65 0.07 1.28 12.26
C TRP A 65 1.46 0.99 12.80
N VAL A 66 1.50 0.70 14.09
CA VAL A 66 2.72 0.42 14.84
C VAL A 66 2.69 -0.98 15.44
N VAL A 67 3.86 -1.59 15.56
CA VAL A 67 4.04 -2.83 16.33
C VAL A 67 3.65 -2.59 17.78
N SER A 68 2.87 -3.52 18.36
CA SER A 68 2.23 -3.36 19.67
C SER A 68 3.17 -3.02 20.84
N SER A 69 4.43 -3.46 20.79
CA SER A 69 5.45 -3.21 21.80
C SER A 69 6.13 -1.84 21.69
N ARG A 70 5.86 -1.07 20.62
CA ARG A 70 6.48 0.23 20.36
C ARG A 70 5.62 1.39 20.90
N LEU A 71 6.24 2.57 20.93
CA LEU A 71 5.56 3.82 21.28
C LEU A 71 4.52 4.15 20.21
N LEU A 72 3.32 4.59 20.62
CA LEU A 72 2.21 4.92 19.73
C LEU A 72 2.32 6.36 19.24
N ASN A 73 3.07 6.58 18.17
CA ASN A 73 3.10 7.85 17.46
C ASN A 73 3.26 7.60 15.96
N GLU A 74 2.95 8.60 15.13
CA GLU A 74 3.07 8.49 13.67
C GLU A 74 4.53 8.34 13.19
N ASP A 75 5.49 8.79 14.00
CA ASP A 75 6.92 8.66 13.69
C ASP A 75 7.46 7.26 13.87
N SER A 76 6.72 6.39 14.55
CA SER A 76 7.06 5.00 14.75
C SER A 76 6.30 4.04 13.83
N ALA A 77 5.51 4.56 12.89
CA ALA A 77 4.67 3.79 11.98
C ALA A 77 5.50 2.80 11.16
N SER A 78 5.13 1.53 11.22
CA SER A 78 5.71 0.47 10.38
C SER A 78 4.93 0.29 9.09
N PHE A 79 3.64 0.62 9.12
CA PHE A 79 2.80 0.74 7.95
C PHE A 79 2.05 2.06 7.97
N GLU A 80 1.84 2.64 6.79
CA GLU A 80 0.87 3.71 6.57
C GLU A 80 -0.03 3.31 5.41
N SER A 81 -1.32 3.65 5.49
CA SER A 81 -2.23 3.50 4.35
C SER A 81 -2.85 4.81 3.93
N VAL A 82 -3.39 4.75 2.71
CA VAL A 82 -4.29 5.75 2.19
C VAL A 82 -5.56 5.07 1.70
N THR A 83 -6.68 5.56 2.22
CA THR A 83 -8.02 5.11 1.90
C THR A 83 -8.81 6.27 1.28
N VAL A 84 -9.54 6.03 0.20
CA VAL A 84 -10.51 7.02 -0.29
C VAL A 84 -11.72 7.01 0.65
N ARG A 85 -12.13 8.17 1.17
CA ARG A 85 -13.28 8.26 2.09
C ARG A 85 -14.52 7.64 1.45
N GLY A 86 -15.20 6.78 2.21
CA GLY A 86 -16.37 6.01 1.74
C GLY A 86 -16.01 4.62 1.21
N GLU A 87 -14.73 4.31 1.02
CA GLU A 87 -14.27 2.95 0.73
C GLU A 87 -14.03 2.14 2.00
N LYS A 88 -14.16 0.82 1.88
CA LYS A 88 -14.02 -0.12 3.00
C LYS A 88 -12.60 -0.66 3.17
N SER A 89 -11.70 -0.35 2.26
CA SER A 89 -10.35 -0.90 2.24
C SER A 89 -9.38 0.13 1.69
N PRO A 90 -8.11 0.11 2.15
CA PRO A 90 -7.11 1.04 1.66
C PRO A 90 -6.77 0.77 0.20
N VAL A 91 -6.57 1.85 -0.56
CA VAL A 91 -6.11 1.79 -1.95
C VAL A 91 -4.62 1.50 -2.00
N ALA A 92 -3.87 2.03 -1.03
CA ALA A 92 -2.43 1.86 -0.94
C ALA A 92 -2.01 1.63 0.52
N VAL A 93 -1.04 0.74 0.73
CA VAL A 93 -0.36 0.52 2.02
C VAL A 93 1.15 0.52 1.78
N VAL A 94 1.88 1.39 2.46
CA VAL A 94 3.34 1.45 2.45
C VAL A 94 3.86 0.76 3.71
N ALA A 95 4.79 -0.16 3.55
CA ALA A 95 5.58 -0.74 4.62
C ALA A 95 6.95 -0.03 4.70
N TYR A 96 7.34 0.38 5.90
CA TYR A 96 8.60 1.06 6.16
C TYR A 96 9.64 0.13 6.78
N ASP A 97 10.91 0.49 6.64
CA ASP A 97 12.01 -0.17 7.34
C ASP A 97 11.86 0.01 8.85
N GLU A 98 11.83 -1.08 9.59
CA GLU A 98 11.65 -1.04 11.04
C GLU A 98 12.83 -0.47 11.82
N GLU A 99 14.03 -0.51 11.25
CA GLU A 99 15.24 0.15 11.77
C GLU A 99 15.26 1.63 11.40
N ARG A 100 14.61 1.98 10.28
CA ARG A 100 14.58 3.32 9.69
C ARG A 100 13.17 3.70 9.26
N LEU A 101 12.28 3.96 10.22
CA LEU A 101 10.80 4.07 10.10
C LEU A 101 10.23 5.06 9.05
N LYS A 102 11.07 5.78 8.32
CA LYS A 102 10.70 6.67 7.21
C LYS A 102 11.28 6.23 5.86
N VAL A 103 11.91 5.05 5.78
CA VAL A 103 12.44 4.47 4.55
C VAL A 103 11.45 3.45 4.01
N PRO A 104 10.73 3.76 2.91
CA PRO A 104 9.75 2.84 2.34
C PRO A 104 10.45 1.61 1.73
N LEU A 105 9.97 0.42 2.09
CA LEU A 105 10.49 -0.86 1.59
C LEU A 105 9.59 -1.49 0.54
N VAL A 106 8.28 -1.48 0.82
CA VAL A 106 7.27 -2.14 -0.02
C VAL A 106 6.02 -1.28 -0.10
N LEU A 107 5.43 -1.18 -1.28
CA LEU A 107 4.12 -0.57 -1.52
C LEU A 107 3.16 -1.64 -2.05
N TYR A 108 2.05 -1.81 -1.34
CA TYR A 108 0.93 -2.66 -1.72
C TYR A 108 -0.21 -1.80 -2.26
N ILE A 109 -0.83 -2.24 -3.34
CA ILE A 109 -1.87 -1.46 -4.02
C ILE A 109 -3.08 -2.35 -4.31
N ASP A 110 -4.27 -1.86 -3.97
CA ASP A 110 -5.55 -2.32 -4.48
C ASP A 110 -6.08 -1.35 -5.54
N ILE A 111 -5.61 -1.52 -6.78
CA ILE A 111 -5.96 -0.60 -7.85
C ILE A 111 -7.43 -0.75 -8.30
N VAL A 112 -8.06 -1.88 -7.98
CA VAL A 112 -9.42 -2.22 -8.41
C VAL A 112 -10.45 -1.88 -7.33
N GLY A 113 -10.03 -1.69 -6.07
CA GLY A 113 -10.91 -1.31 -4.96
C GLY A 113 -11.75 -2.46 -4.42
N LYS A 114 -11.24 -3.69 -4.47
CA LYS A 114 -11.96 -4.91 -4.03
C LYS A 114 -11.46 -5.47 -2.69
N GLY A 115 -10.67 -4.70 -1.96
CA GLY A 115 -10.02 -5.06 -0.71
C GLY A 115 -8.87 -6.06 -0.86
N LYS A 116 -8.31 -6.21 -2.06
CA LYS A 116 -7.26 -7.20 -2.35
C LYS A 116 -6.03 -6.56 -2.96
N ILE A 117 -4.86 -7.09 -2.63
CA ILE A 117 -3.60 -6.68 -3.23
C ILE A 117 -3.63 -7.06 -4.72
N THR A 118 -3.49 -6.05 -5.57
CA THR A 118 -3.41 -6.22 -7.02
C THR A 118 -1.99 -6.02 -7.54
N HIS A 119 -1.21 -5.17 -6.86
CA HIS A 119 0.18 -4.88 -7.21
C HIS A 119 1.03 -4.75 -5.96
N VAL A 120 2.31 -5.13 -6.10
CA VAL A 120 3.33 -5.00 -5.07
C VAL A 120 4.58 -4.40 -5.72
N TYR A 121 5.10 -3.32 -5.15
CA TYR A 121 6.36 -2.69 -5.55
C TYR A 121 7.34 -2.80 -4.39
N GLY A 122 8.59 -3.18 -4.66
CA GLY A 122 9.65 -3.27 -3.66
C GLY A 122 10.95 -2.66 -4.17
N GLY A 123 11.86 -2.33 -3.27
CA GLY A 123 13.22 -1.91 -3.63
C GLY A 123 13.38 -0.43 -3.97
N GLY A 124 12.57 0.45 -3.37
CA GLY A 124 12.81 1.89 -3.35
C GLY A 124 12.31 2.69 -4.56
N SER A 125 11.90 2.05 -5.65
CA SER A 125 11.22 2.71 -6.77
C SER A 125 9.71 2.43 -6.72
N PHE A 126 8.97 3.41 -6.19
CA PHE A 126 7.52 3.33 -6.04
C PHE A 126 6.83 4.30 -7.00
N PRO A 127 5.68 3.94 -7.60
CA PRO A 127 4.82 4.91 -8.27
C PRO A 127 4.40 6.00 -7.29
N SER A 128 4.12 7.21 -7.80
CA SER A 128 3.61 8.26 -6.93
C SER A 128 2.21 7.89 -6.44
N LEU A 129 1.91 8.19 -5.18
CA LEU A 129 0.59 7.94 -4.61
C LEU A 129 -0.54 8.60 -5.43
N CYS A 130 -0.28 9.79 -5.98
CA CYS A 130 -1.26 10.47 -6.84
C CYS A 130 -1.57 9.74 -8.14
N GLU A 131 -0.58 9.10 -8.76
CA GLU A 131 -0.82 8.30 -9.96
C GLU A 131 -1.64 7.05 -9.63
N VAL A 132 -1.34 6.41 -8.51
CA VAL A 132 -2.09 5.25 -8.00
C VAL A 132 -3.56 5.62 -7.77
N LEU A 133 -3.82 6.71 -7.04
CA LEU A 133 -5.17 7.18 -6.75
C LEU A 133 -5.94 7.56 -8.02
N ARG A 134 -5.32 8.28 -8.97
CA ARG A 134 -5.95 8.63 -10.26
C ARG A 134 -6.34 7.39 -11.05
N LEU A 135 -5.46 6.40 -11.11
CA LEU A 135 -5.72 5.17 -11.84
C LEU A 135 -6.83 4.36 -11.16
N HIS A 136 -6.80 4.24 -9.83
CA HIS A 136 -7.85 3.58 -9.06
C HIS A 136 -9.23 4.19 -9.33
N LEU A 137 -9.37 5.52 -9.19
CA LEU A 137 -10.64 6.22 -9.41
C LEU A 137 -11.15 6.05 -10.84
N ARG A 138 -10.26 6.14 -11.84
CA ARG A 138 -10.61 5.93 -13.25
C ARG A 138 -11.15 4.51 -13.51
N LEU A 139 -10.51 3.49 -12.95
CA LEU A 139 -10.94 2.10 -13.12
C LEU A 139 -12.30 1.85 -12.45
N LYS A 140 -12.52 2.49 -11.29
CA LYS A 140 -13.80 2.41 -10.57
C LYS A 140 -14.95 3.00 -11.38
N GLU A 141 -14.75 4.17 -12.02
CA GLU A 141 -15.75 4.77 -12.91
C GLU A 141 -16.12 3.88 -14.11
N GLN A 142 -15.20 3.01 -14.53
CA GLN A 142 -15.38 2.07 -15.64
C GLN A 142 -16.06 0.75 -15.23
N GLY A 143 -16.39 0.58 -13.94
CA GLY A 143 -17.10 -0.61 -13.42
C GLY A 143 -16.22 -1.84 -13.20
N ALA A 144 -14.93 -1.64 -12.89
CA ALA A 144 -13.96 -2.71 -12.68
C ALA A 144 -14.26 -3.64 -11.48
#